data_AF-A0AAX4HMH3-F1
#
_entry.id   AF-A0AAX4HMH3-F1
#
_cell.length_a   1.000
_cell.length_b   1.000
_cell.length_c   1.000
_cell.angle_alpha   90.00
_cell.angle_beta   90.00
_cell.angle_gamma   90.00
#
_symmetry.space_group_name_H-M   'P 1'
#
loop_
_entity.id
_entity.type
_entity.pdbx_description
1 polymer ?
#
loop_
_entity_poly.entity_id
_entity_poly.type
_entity_poly.pdbx_seq_one_letter_code
_entity_poly.pdbx_strand_id
1 'polypeptide(L)'
;MKFFLMAMLVVMSGCAAYKNYNQSTKGQVVIRGGIYQKEAWDDLLVFQRMSWYHGVTLYYDALFYKADLNSPFAKWFSASEKEFFTKCESFLVTVGYSADPSKISHVNFREQMKLNGYDDVIINNFASYLRTHPSAAEWRFQNYKLMGFCKRSPSRLNTPNIAINFPSFRHLEIEL
;
A
#
# COMPACT_ATOMS: atom_id res chain seq x y z
N MET A 1 -36.77 -32.79 -18.80
CA MET A 1 -36.84 -31.49 -18.09
C MET A 1 -36.33 -31.53 -16.64
N LYS A 2 -36.82 -32.44 -15.77
CA LYS A 2 -36.40 -32.47 -14.34
C LYS A 2 -34.89 -32.70 -14.11
N PHE A 3 -34.26 -33.56 -14.91
CA PHE A 3 -32.81 -33.81 -14.85
C PHE A 3 -31.95 -32.57 -15.22
N PHE A 4 -32.44 -31.76 -16.15
CA PHE A 4 -31.75 -30.54 -16.59
C PHE A 4 -31.78 -29.46 -15.50
N LEU A 5 -32.89 -29.34 -14.78
CA LEU A 5 -33.05 -28.42 -13.66
C LEU A 5 -32.14 -28.79 -12.48
N MET A 6 -31.97 -30.09 -12.22
CA MET A 6 -31.10 -30.60 -11.16
C MET A 6 -29.61 -30.41 -11.49
N ALA A 7 -29.22 -30.63 -12.75
CA ALA A 7 -27.86 -30.35 -13.22
C ALA A 7 -27.52 -28.85 -13.14
N MET A 8 -28.47 -27.97 -13.48
CA MET A 8 -28.29 -26.52 -13.38
C MET A 8 -28.08 -26.06 -11.92
N LEU A 9 -28.78 -26.66 -10.96
CA LEU A 9 -28.64 -26.36 -9.53
C LEU A 9 -27.25 -26.76 -8.98
N VAL A 10 -26.68 -27.87 -9.45
CA VAL A 10 -25.35 -28.33 -9.05
C VAL A 10 -24.24 -27.46 -9.66
N VAL A 11 -24.41 -26.98 -10.89
CA VAL A 11 -23.44 -26.07 -11.52
C VAL A 11 -23.45 -24.69 -10.84
N MET A 12 -24.60 -24.23 -10.35
CA MET A 12 -24.70 -22.94 -9.64
C MET A 12 -24.12 -22.98 -8.21
N SER A 13 -24.10 -24.14 -7.52
CA SER A 13 -23.52 -24.25 -6.17
C SER A 13 -22.00 -24.42 -6.16
N GLY A 14 -21.38 -24.83 -7.28
CA GLY A 14 -19.93 -25.03 -7.38
C GLY A 14 -19.08 -23.74 -7.31
N CYS A 15 -19.66 -22.58 -7.64
CA CYS A 15 -18.91 -21.31 -7.69
C CYS A 15 -18.63 -20.68 -6.31
N ALA A 16 -19.29 -21.15 -5.23
CA ALA A 16 -19.11 -20.58 -3.89
C ALA A 16 -17.80 -21.02 -3.20
N ALA A 17 -17.14 -22.08 -3.68
CA ALA A 17 -15.94 -22.64 -3.05
C ALA A 17 -14.61 -22.00 -3.49
N TYR A 18 -14.63 -20.98 -4.34
CA TYR A 18 -13.42 -20.50 -5.04
C TYR A 18 -12.50 -19.60 -4.18
N LYS A 19 -12.88 -19.18 -2.97
CA LYS A 19 -12.05 -18.28 -2.14
C LYS A 19 -11.66 -18.92 -0.82
N ASN A 20 -10.35 -19.10 -0.64
CA ASN A 20 -9.76 -19.43 0.66
C ASN A 20 -10.18 -18.37 1.68
N TYR A 21 -10.47 -18.82 2.90
CA TYR A 21 -10.92 -17.95 3.98
C TYR A 21 -9.92 -16.82 4.28
N ASN A 22 -8.62 -17.09 4.20
CA ASN A 22 -7.60 -16.02 4.13
C ASN A 22 -7.29 -15.70 2.67
N GLN A 23 -7.56 -14.47 2.27
CA GLN A 23 -7.31 -13.98 0.92
C GLN A 23 -6.52 -12.67 0.95
N SER A 24 -5.68 -12.49 -0.06
CA SER A 24 -4.91 -11.26 -0.23
C SER A 24 -5.17 -10.71 -1.63
N THR A 25 -5.33 -9.41 -1.77
CA THR A 25 -5.67 -8.75 -3.05
C THR A 25 -4.66 -7.67 -3.40
N LYS A 26 -4.47 -7.45 -4.70
CA LYS A 26 -3.71 -6.33 -5.24
C LYS A 26 -4.63 -5.35 -5.96
N GLY A 27 -4.25 -4.08 -6.01
CA GLY A 27 -4.99 -3.07 -6.75
C GLY A 27 -4.19 -1.78 -6.87
N GLN A 28 -4.86 -0.70 -7.24
CA GLN A 28 -4.25 0.62 -7.32
C GLN A 28 -5.20 1.68 -6.76
N VAL A 29 -4.62 2.72 -6.18
CA VAL A 29 -5.31 3.92 -5.71
C VAL A 29 -4.65 5.12 -6.38
N VAL A 30 -5.44 5.97 -7.00
CA VAL A 30 -4.94 7.12 -7.76
C VAL A 30 -5.39 8.41 -7.10
N ILE A 31 -4.46 9.31 -6.88
CA ILE A 31 -4.71 10.68 -6.46
C ILE A 31 -4.37 11.58 -7.64
N ARG A 32 -5.30 12.46 -7.99
CA ARG A 32 -5.21 13.30 -9.20
C ARG A 32 -4.80 14.71 -8.83
N GLY A 33 -3.74 15.18 -9.48
CA GLY A 33 -3.20 16.51 -9.31
C GLY A 33 -2.64 16.77 -7.91
N GLY A 34 -2.17 18.00 -7.73
CA GLY A 34 -1.67 18.47 -6.46
C GLY A 34 -1.43 19.96 -6.48
N ILE A 35 -1.37 20.55 -5.28
CA ILE A 35 -1.10 21.97 -5.09
C ILE A 35 0.02 22.09 -4.06
N TYR A 36 0.94 23.01 -4.31
CA TYR A 36 1.96 23.41 -3.35
C TYR A 36 2.21 24.91 -3.48
N GLN A 37 1.93 25.66 -2.42
CA GLN A 37 2.01 27.13 -2.41
C GLN A 37 1.15 27.76 -3.52
N LYS A 38 1.76 28.29 -4.59
CA LYS A 38 1.08 28.93 -5.74
C LYS A 38 1.08 28.06 -6.99
N GLU A 39 1.69 26.88 -6.92
CA GLU A 39 1.82 25.96 -8.05
C GLU A 39 0.79 24.84 -7.93
N ALA A 40 0.19 24.49 -9.07
CA ALA A 40 -0.73 23.37 -9.21
C ALA A 40 -0.33 22.52 -10.41
N TRP A 41 -0.61 21.23 -10.36
CA TRP A 41 -0.36 20.27 -11.44
C TRP A 41 -1.48 19.24 -11.50
N ASP A 42 -1.57 18.51 -12.62
CA ASP A 42 -2.61 17.52 -12.92
C ASP A 42 -2.09 16.07 -13.00
N ASP A 43 -0.79 15.85 -12.74
CA ASP A 43 -0.17 14.54 -12.69
C ASP A 43 -0.84 13.57 -11.70
N LEU A 44 -0.62 12.27 -11.92
CA LEU A 44 -1.19 11.20 -11.11
C LEU A 44 -0.20 10.70 -10.07
N LEU A 45 -0.61 10.71 -8.80
CA LEU A 45 0.07 10.00 -7.73
C LEU A 45 -0.58 8.62 -7.57
N VAL A 46 0.12 7.59 -8.07
CA VAL A 46 -0.39 6.22 -8.09
C VAL A 46 0.20 5.42 -6.95
N PHE A 47 -0.66 4.93 -6.06
CA PHE A 47 -0.31 3.96 -5.06
C PHE A 47 -0.65 2.55 -5.55
N GLN A 48 0.30 1.64 -5.44
CA GLN A 48 0.03 0.21 -5.55
C GLN A 48 -0.56 -0.29 -4.24
N ARG A 49 -1.64 -1.07 -4.29
CA ARG A 49 -2.38 -1.53 -3.11
C ARG A 49 -2.17 -3.00 -2.85
N MET A 50 -1.99 -3.36 -1.59
CA MET A 50 -2.03 -4.73 -1.08
C MET A 50 -2.97 -4.78 0.12
N SER A 51 -3.92 -5.70 0.09
CA SER A 51 -4.91 -5.86 1.17
C SER A 51 -5.01 -7.30 1.61
N TRP A 52 -5.24 -7.52 2.90
CA TRP A 52 -5.35 -8.83 3.53
C TRP A 52 -6.72 -8.97 4.19
N TYR A 53 -7.48 -9.99 3.79
CA TYR A 53 -8.84 -10.26 4.27
C TYR A 53 -9.00 -11.65 4.86
N HIS A 54 -9.81 -11.73 5.91
CA HIS A 54 -10.29 -12.96 6.51
C HIS A 54 -11.80 -13.07 6.30
N GLY A 55 -12.22 -13.97 5.41
CA GLY A 55 -13.55 -13.98 4.83
C GLY A 55 -13.79 -12.67 4.08
N VAL A 56 -14.81 -11.92 4.51
CA VAL A 56 -15.13 -10.58 3.99
C VAL A 56 -14.53 -9.45 4.83
N THR A 57 -13.87 -9.77 5.93
CA THR A 57 -13.32 -8.79 6.88
C THR A 57 -11.92 -8.38 6.46
N LEU A 58 -11.70 -7.09 6.22
CA LEU A 58 -10.37 -6.54 6.01
C LEU A 58 -9.59 -6.57 7.32
N TYR A 59 -8.37 -7.11 7.31
CA TYR A 59 -7.46 -7.07 8.47
C TYR A 59 -6.45 -5.93 8.33
N TYR A 60 -5.83 -5.82 7.16
CA TYR A 60 -4.84 -4.80 6.88
C TYR A 60 -4.89 -4.36 5.42
N ASP A 61 -4.59 -3.09 5.18
CA ASP A 61 -4.46 -2.50 3.85
C ASP A 61 -3.17 -1.67 3.80
N ALA A 62 -2.42 -1.79 2.71
CA ALA A 62 -1.19 -1.07 2.49
C ALA A 62 -1.17 -0.49 1.08
N LEU A 63 -0.97 0.81 0.99
CA LEU A 63 -0.80 1.55 -0.25
C LEU A 63 0.66 1.99 -0.36
N PHE A 64 1.33 1.65 -1.45
CA PHE A 64 2.74 1.91 -1.68
C PHE A 64 2.93 2.90 -2.82
N TYR A 65 3.69 3.96 -2.56
CA TYR A 65 4.15 4.89 -3.57
C TYR A 65 5.67 4.94 -3.52
N LYS A 66 6.32 4.68 -4.65
CA LYS A 66 7.76 4.89 -4.81
C LYS A 66 8.00 6.36 -5.12
N ALA A 67 8.64 7.05 -4.19
CA ALA A 67 8.87 8.47 -4.32
C ALA A 67 9.91 8.74 -5.42
N ASP A 68 9.53 9.58 -6.38
CA ASP A 68 10.41 10.04 -7.47
C ASP A 68 10.69 11.54 -7.31
N LEU A 69 11.96 11.94 -7.44
CA LEU A 69 12.38 13.33 -7.36
C LEU A 69 11.92 14.15 -8.58
N ASN A 70 11.72 13.49 -9.72
CA ASN A 70 11.23 14.12 -10.95
C ASN A 70 9.71 14.35 -10.94
N SER A 71 9.00 13.68 -10.03
CA SER A 71 7.56 13.85 -9.87
C SER A 71 7.25 15.22 -9.25
N PRO A 72 6.20 15.94 -9.70
CA PRO A 72 5.79 17.19 -9.07
C PRO A 72 5.35 16.99 -7.60
N PHE A 73 4.93 15.78 -7.23
CA PHE A 73 4.65 15.41 -5.84
C PHE A 73 5.90 15.44 -4.94
N ALA A 74 7.12 15.49 -5.51
CA ALA A 74 8.35 15.76 -4.77
C ALA A 74 8.30 17.12 -4.04
N LYS A 75 7.48 18.08 -4.51
CA LYS A 75 7.27 19.39 -3.87
C LYS A 75 6.61 19.30 -2.50
N TRP A 76 5.86 18.23 -2.22
CA TRP A 76 5.24 18.01 -0.90
C TRP A 76 6.24 17.61 0.19
N PHE A 77 7.43 17.15 -0.18
CA PHE A 77 8.49 16.83 0.77
C PHE A 77 9.22 18.09 1.23
N SER A 78 9.57 18.13 2.52
CA SER A 78 10.44 19.18 3.06
C SER A 78 11.88 19.06 2.56
N ALA A 79 12.70 20.08 2.79
CA ALA A 79 14.12 20.02 2.43
C ALA A 79 14.85 18.85 3.13
N SER A 80 14.56 18.58 4.40
CA SER A 80 15.17 17.46 5.14
C SER A 80 14.68 16.10 4.68
N GLU A 81 13.40 15.99 4.30
CA GLU A 81 12.85 14.76 3.72
C GLU A 81 13.43 14.48 2.33
N LYS A 82 13.73 15.53 1.56
CA LYS A 82 14.36 15.40 0.24
C LYS A 82 15.76 14.78 0.29
N GLU A 83 16.44 14.84 1.43
CA GLU A 83 17.73 14.15 1.61
C GLU A 83 17.62 12.63 1.45
N PHE A 84 16.43 12.03 1.68
CA PHE A 84 16.25 10.59 1.51
C PHE A 84 16.33 10.15 0.04
N PHE A 85 16.03 11.03 -0.93
CA PHE A 85 16.15 10.67 -2.36
C PHE A 85 17.60 10.42 -2.78
N THR A 86 18.59 11.01 -2.10
CA THR A 86 20.01 10.81 -2.41
C THR A 86 20.66 9.73 -1.53
N LYS A 87 20.12 9.51 -0.33
CA LYS A 87 20.64 8.53 0.64
C LYS A 87 20.05 7.12 0.46
N CYS A 88 18.87 7.02 -0.13
CA CYS A 88 18.16 5.76 -0.34
C CYS A 88 18.29 5.32 -1.80
N GLU A 89 18.56 4.03 -2.00
CA GLU A 89 18.41 3.38 -3.31
C GLU A 89 16.94 3.37 -3.74
N SER A 90 16.04 3.19 -2.77
CA SER A 90 14.59 3.27 -2.95
C SER A 90 13.96 3.97 -1.77
N PHE A 91 13.18 5.01 -2.03
CA PHE A 91 12.42 5.75 -1.03
C PHE A 91 10.93 5.54 -1.27
N LEU A 92 10.23 5.00 -0.28
CA LEU A 92 8.81 4.68 -0.36
C LEU A 92 8.01 5.49 0.64
N VAL A 93 6.82 5.87 0.21
CA VAL A 93 5.75 6.32 1.07
C VAL A 93 4.69 5.23 1.12
N THR A 94 4.33 4.82 2.33
CA THR A 94 3.27 3.85 2.55
C THR A 94 2.13 4.46 3.35
N VAL A 95 0.91 4.15 2.97
CA VAL A 95 -0.32 4.50 3.70
C VAL A 95 -0.93 3.18 4.16
N GLY A 96 -0.87 2.91 5.46
CA GLY A 96 -1.32 1.64 6.05
C GLY A 96 -2.59 1.80 6.88
N TYR A 97 -3.54 0.87 6.76
CA TYR A 97 -4.72 0.77 7.62
C TYR A 97 -4.77 -0.60 8.29
N SER A 98 -5.07 -0.61 9.59
CA SER A 98 -5.20 -1.80 10.41
C SER A 98 -6.61 -1.82 11.00
N ALA A 99 -7.49 -2.67 10.47
CA ALA A 99 -8.85 -2.80 11.00
C ALA A 99 -8.86 -3.53 12.35
N ASP A 100 -7.99 -4.54 12.49
CA ASP A 100 -7.79 -5.30 13.72
C ASP A 100 -6.28 -5.43 14.02
N PRO A 101 -5.71 -4.51 14.82
CA PRO A 101 -4.30 -4.54 15.18
C PRO A 101 -3.87 -5.80 15.95
N SER A 102 -4.81 -6.57 16.52
CA SER A 102 -4.48 -7.85 17.17
C SER A 102 -4.16 -8.96 16.18
N LYS A 103 -4.56 -8.81 14.91
CA LYS A 103 -4.30 -9.76 13.83
C LYS A 103 -3.10 -9.33 12.99
N ILE A 104 -3.14 -8.11 12.47
CA ILE A 104 -2.06 -7.52 11.67
C ILE A 104 -1.93 -6.06 12.07
N SER A 105 -0.88 -5.71 12.81
CA SER A 105 -0.63 -4.33 13.22
C SER A 105 0.34 -3.59 12.28
N HIS A 106 0.39 -2.27 12.41
CA HIS A 106 1.44 -1.45 11.78
C HIS A 106 2.86 -1.81 12.27
N VAL A 107 3.00 -2.46 13.43
CA VAL A 107 4.30 -2.93 13.91
C VAL A 107 4.72 -4.17 13.12
N ASN A 108 3.84 -5.15 12.99
CA ASN A 108 4.09 -6.34 12.17
C ASN A 108 4.40 -5.98 10.71
N PHE A 109 3.66 -5.02 10.16
CA PHE A 109 3.94 -4.53 8.80
C PHE A 109 5.34 -3.90 8.69
N ARG A 110 5.76 -3.09 9.68
CA ARG A 110 7.10 -2.48 9.69
C ARG A 110 8.21 -3.51 9.84
N GLU A 111 7.99 -4.56 10.63
CA GLU A 111 8.91 -5.69 10.70
C GLU A 111 9.08 -6.36 9.33
N GLN A 112 7.99 -6.57 8.58
CA GLN A 112 8.06 -7.09 7.20
C GLN A 112 8.85 -6.15 6.28
N MET A 113 8.63 -4.83 6.35
CA MET A 113 9.41 -3.86 5.57
C MET A 113 10.91 -3.92 5.91
N LYS A 114 11.25 -4.08 7.19
CA LYS A 114 12.63 -4.24 7.65
C LYS A 114 13.29 -5.52 7.13
N LEU A 115 12.54 -6.63 7.08
CA LEU A 115 13.02 -7.88 6.45
C LEU A 115 13.30 -7.71 4.95
N ASN A 116 12.64 -6.74 4.29
CA ASN A 116 12.91 -6.34 2.91
C ASN A 116 14.00 -5.26 2.78
N GLY A 117 14.70 -4.94 3.87
CA GLY A 117 15.83 -4.00 3.87
C GLY A 117 15.44 -2.52 3.93
N TYR A 118 14.19 -2.22 4.30
CA TYR A 118 13.73 -0.85 4.48
C TYR A 118 13.75 -0.42 5.95
N ASP A 119 14.35 0.74 6.23
CA ASP A 119 14.29 1.39 7.53
C ASP A 119 13.18 2.46 7.55
N ASP A 120 12.53 2.65 8.70
CA ASP A 120 11.56 3.73 8.90
C ASP A 120 12.25 5.10 8.78
N VAL A 121 11.61 6.03 8.07
CA VAL A 121 11.99 7.44 8.00
C VAL A 121 10.78 8.35 8.20
N ILE A 122 11.05 9.58 8.64
CA ILE A 122 10.01 10.56 8.98
C ILE A 122 9.68 11.38 7.73
N ILE A 123 8.38 11.45 7.39
CA ILE A 123 7.84 12.15 6.21
C ILE A 123 6.65 13.05 6.56
N ASN A 124 6.79 13.84 7.62
CA ASN A 124 5.70 14.64 8.18
C ASN A 124 5.10 15.65 7.20
N ASN A 125 5.91 16.31 6.37
CA ASN A 125 5.41 17.31 5.42
C ASN A 125 4.62 16.65 4.30
N PHE A 126 5.18 15.63 3.66
CA PHE A 126 4.45 14.85 2.66
C PHE A 126 3.15 14.29 3.23
N ALA A 127 3.22 13.74 4.45
CA ALA A 127 2.06 13.19 5.13
C ALA A 127 0.99 14.23 5.45
N SER A 128 1.38 15.47 5.73
CA SER A 128 0.45 16.58 5.93
C SER A 128 -0.29 16.92 4.64
N TYR A 129 0.44 17.13 3.54
CA TYR A 129 -0.16 17.44 2.22
C TYR A 129 -1.07 16.32 1.72
N LEU A 130 -0.65 15.06 1.87
CA LEU A 130 -1.48 13.93 1.45
C LEU A 130 -2.80 13.87 2.22
N ARG A 131 -2.79 14.19 3.52
CA ARG A 131 -4.01 14.17 4.37
C ARG A 131 -4.96 15.34 4.08
N THR A 132 -4.45 16.49 3.67
CA THR A 132 -5.26 17.66 3.33
C THR A 132 -5.71 17.69 1.87
N HIS A 133 -5.22 16.77 1.04
CA HIS A 133 -5.63 16.64 -0.35
C HIS A 133 -7.14 16.33 -0.46
N PRO A 134 -7.89 16.91 -1.43
CA PRO A 134 -9.33 16.65 -1.60
C PRO A 134 -9.68 15.15 -1.71
N SER A 135 -8.91 14.37 -2.47
CA SER A 135 -9.10 12.92 -2.59
C SER A 135 -8.83 12.13 -1.29
N ALA A 136 -8.21 12.74 -0.26
CA ALA A 136 -7.96 12.06 1.00
C ALA A 136 -9.27 11.68 1.72
N ALA A 137 -10.32 12.49 1.55
CA ALA A 137 -11.65 12.20 2.10
C ALA A 137 -12.31 11.00 1.42
N GLU A 138 -12.18 10.90 0.09
CA GLU A 138 -12.72 9.79 -0.72
C GLU A 138 -12.10 8.45 -0.28
N TRP A 139 -10.78 8.44 -0.06
CA TRP A 139 -10.04 7.25 0.38
C TRP A 139 -9.97 7.09 1.91
N ARG A 140 -10.59 8.01 2.65
CA ARG A 140 -10.61 8.04 4.13
C ARG A 140 -9.23 7.92 4.77
N PHE A 141 -8.23 8.63 4.23
CA PHE A 141 -6.85 8.56 4.74
C PHE A 141 -6.69 9.04 6.19
N GLN A 142 -7.70 9.71 6.78
CA GLN A 142 -7.70 9.98 8.22
C GLN A 142 -7.60 8.72 9.09
N ASN A 143 -8.05 7.56 8.58
CA ASN A 143 -7.97 6.28 9.29
C ASN A 143 -6.63 5.56 9.05
N TYR A 144 -5.80 6.06 8.13
CA TYR A 144 -4.55 5.41 7.75
C TYR A 144 -3.36 6.07 8.43
N LYS A 145 -2.36 5.23 8.74
CA LYS A 145 -1.05 5.66 9.18
C LYS A 145 -0.12 5.82 7.97
N LEU A 146 0.37 7.04 7.77
CA LEU A 146 1.37 7.34 6.76
C LEU A 146 2.77 7.06 7.34
N MET A 147 3.60 6.36 6.59
CA MET A 147 4.93 5.88 6.97
C MET A 147 5.90 6.08 5.80
N GLY A 148 7.12 6.52 6.08
CA GLY A 148 8.19 6.59 5.10
C GLY A 148 9.17 5.43 5.29
N PHE A 149 9.68 4.88 4.19
CA PHE A 149 10.62 3.76 4.20
C PHE A 149 11.80 4.01 3.28
N CYS A 150 13.02 3.84 3.79
CA CYS A 150 14.26 4.03 3.06
C CYS A 150 15.02 2.71 2.95
N LYS A 151 15.26 2.25 1.72
CA LYS A 151 16.24 1.20 1.44
C LYS A 151 17.59 1.86 1.22
N ARG A 152 18.49 1.78 2.21
CA ARG A 152 19.79 2.48 2.16
C ARG A 152 20.68 1.95 1.03
N SER A 153 21.44 2.85 0.42
CA SER A 153 22.45 2.51 -0.60
C SER A 153 23.85 2.35 0.05
N PRO A 154 24.64 1.31 -0.31
CA PRO A 154 24.25 0.16 -1.13
C PRO A 154 23.35 -0.78 -0.34
N SER A 155 22.31 -1.34 -0.97
CA SER A 155 21.45 -2.28 -0.26
C SER A 155 22.19 -3.56 0.09
N ARG A 156 21.92 -4.06 1.30
CA ARG A 156 22.34 -5.40 1.73
C ARG A 156 21.52 -6.51 1.07
N LEU A 157 20.37 -6.18 0.46
CA LEU A 157 19.43 -7.11 -0.17
C LEU A 157 19.16 -6.68 -1.60
N ASN A 158 19.68 -7.46 -2.56
CA ASN A 158 19.62 -7.14 -3.99
C ASN A 158 18.28 -7.54 -4.65
N THR A 159 17.17 -7.45 -3.91
CA THR A 159 15.82 -7.77 -4.40
C THR A 159 15.03 -6.50 -4.67
N PRO A 160 14.55 -6.26 -5.90
CA PRO A 160 13.71 -5.10 -6.21
C PRO A 160 12.29 -5.25 -5.64
N ASN A 161 11.83 -6.49 -5.48
CA ASN A 161 10.48 -6.80 -5.02
C ASN A 161 10.37 -6.69 -3.50
N ILE A 162 9.23 -6.18 -3.04
CA ILE A 162 8.85 -6.22 -1.63
C ILE A 162 7.96 -7.43 -1.42
N ALA A 163 8.37 -8.29 -0.51
CA ALA A 163 7.71 -9.54 -0.20
C ALA A 163 7.13 -9.45 1.22
N ILE A 164 5.80 -9.43 1.34
CA ILE A 164 5.11 -9.29 2.63
C ILE A 164 4.42 -10.60 2.97
N ASN A 165 4.81 -11.16 4.10
CA ASN A 165 4.28 -12.43 4.57
C ASN A 165 3.64 -12.26 5.95
N PHE A 166 2.32 -12.40 6.01
CA PHE A 166 1.58 -12.47 7.26
C PHE A 166 1.14 -13.91 7.52
N PRO A 167 1.19 -14.40 8.78
CA PRO A 167 0.79 -15.75 9.12
C PRO A 167 -0.60 -16.10 8.59
N SER A 168 -0.74 -17.29 8.00
CA SER A 168 -1.99 -17.81 7.43
C SER A 168 -2.49 -17.11 6.15
N PHE A 169 -1.78 -16.10 5.64
CA PHE A 169 -2.05 -15.49 4.33
C PHE A 169 -1.10 -16.04 3.27
N ARG A 170 -1.52 -15.94 2.00
CA ARG A 170 -0.61 -16.23 0.90
C ARG A 170 0.45 -15.13 0.81
N HIS A 171 1.66 -15.56 0.48
CA HIS A 171 2.78 -14.68 0.15
C HIS A 171 2.38 -13.70 -0.94
N LEU A 172 2.64 -12.42 -0.72
CA LEU A 172 2.42 -11.40 -1.73
C LEU A 172 3.72 -10.65 -2.00
N GLU A 173 4.02 -10.52 -3.29
CA GLU A 173 5.13 -9.72 -3.78
C GLU A 173 4.62 -8.55 -4.60
N ILE A 174 5.28 -7.41 -4.48
CA ILE A 174 5.00 -6.24 -5.29
C ILE A 174 6.29 -5.71 -5.89
N GLU A 175 6.22 -5.41 -7.19
CA GLU A 175 7.27 -4.76 -7.94
C GLU A 175 6.93 -3.26 -7.97
N LEU A 176 7.89 -2.41 -7.57
CA LEU A 176 7.73 -0.96 -7.41
C LEU A 176 8.74 -0.16 -8.25
#